data_AF-A0A222WNA3-F1
#
_entry.id   AF-A0A222WNA3-F1
#
_cell.length_a   1.000
_cell.length_b   1.000
_cell.length_c   1.000
_cell.angle_alpha   90.00
_cell.angle_beta   90.00
_cell.angle_gamma   90.00
#
_symmetry.space_group_name_H-M   'P 1'
#
loop_
_entity.id
_entity.type
_entity.pdbx_description
1 polymer ?
#
loop_
_entity_poly.entity_id
_entity_poly.type
_entity_poly.pdbx_seq_one_letter_code
_entity_poly.pdbx_strand_id
1 'polypeptide(L)' 'MVKSPLGIIFTAAAIALAVSPEARKAARKLAVKGAAMMLELADQVKDSTKELRSTEAVKIEEKNTEKVLLP' A
#
# COMPACT_ATOMS: atom_id res chain seq x y z
N MET A 1 24.64 -0.83 27.43
CA MET A 1 23.62 -1.41 26.53
C MET A 1 22.81 -0.27 25.92
N VAL A 2 23.17 0.16 24.70
CA VAL A 2 22.34 0.87 23.71
C VAL A 2 23.19 0.85 22.44
N LYS A 3 22.98 -0.15 21.59
CA LYS A 3 23.93 -0.51 20.51
C LYS A 3 23.50 -0.04 19.11
N SER A 4 22.35 0.65 19.00
CA SER A 4 21.81 1.07 17.70
C SER A 4 21.74 2.59 17.59
N PRO A 5 22.58 3.22 16.76
CA PRO A 5 22.51 4.65 16.45
C PRO A 5 21.12 5.07 15.94
N LEU A 6 20.47 4.19 15.17
CA LEU A 6 19.09 4.38 14.71
C LEU A 6 18.10 4.45 15.89
N GLY A 7 18.24 3.55 16.86
CA GLY A 7 17.38 3.55 18.06
C GLY A 7 17.47 4.85 18.85
N ILE A 8 18.66 5.45 18.93
CA ILE A 8 18.87 6.75 19.59
C ILE A 8 18.16 7.86 18.81
N ILE A 9 18.31 7.89 17.49
CA ILE A 9 17.65 8.90 16.64
C ILE A 9 16.13 8.80 16.75
N PHE A 10 15.57 7.59 16.69
CA PHE A 10 14.13 7.39 16.83
C PHE A 10 13.62 7.80 18.21
N THR A 11 14.37 7.50 19.27
CA THR A 11 14.01 7.89 20.63
C THR A 11 14.02 9.42 20.78
N ALA A 12 15.06 10.08 20.26
CA ALA A 12 15.16 11.54 20.27
C ALA A 12 14.04 12.19 19.44
N ALA A 13 13.73 11.65 18.27
CA ALA A 13 12.64 12.11 17.42
C ALA A 13 11.28 11.92 18.10
N ALA A 14 11.06 10.79 18.79
CA ALA A 14 9.84 10.54 19.55
C ALA A 14 9.66 11.53 20.70
N ILE A 15 10.75 11.84 21.43
CA ILE A 15 10.73 12.85 22.48
C ILE A 15 10.40 14.23 21.90
N ALA A 16 11.10 14.65 20.83
CA ALA A 16 10.86 15.93 20.16
C ALA A 16 9.41 16.05 19.65
N LEU A 17 8.87 14.97 19.10
CA LEU A 17 7.48 14.89 18.64
C LEU A 17 6.48 14.94 19.79
N ALA A 18 6.81 14.32 20.93
CA ALA A 18 5.98 14.35 22.13
C ALA A 18 5.94 15.75 22.76
N VAL A 19 7.05 16.50 22.79
CA VAL A 19 7.08 17.83 23.42
C VAL A 19 6.63 18.97 22.49
N SER A 20 6.61 18.77 21.17
CA SER A 20 6.22 19.81 20.21
C SER A 20 4.76 19.65 19.73
N PRO A 21 3.85 20.58 20.09
CA PRO A 21 2.46 20.55 19.62
C PRO A 21 2.33 20.74 18.10
N GLU A 22 3.21 21.54 17.50
CA GLU A 22 3.25 21.74 16.04
C GLU A 22 3.73 20.47 15.31
N ALA A 23 4.72 19.76 15.86
CA ALA A 23 5.20 18.51 15.29
C ALA A 23 4.11 17.42 15.33
N ARG A 24 3.31 17.35 16.41
CA ARG A 24 2.14 16.46 16.47
C ARG A 24 1.09 16.79 15.42
N LYS A 25 0.85 18.07 15.15
CA LYS A 25 -0.08 18.54 14.12
C LYS A 25 0.40 18.16 12.72
N ALA A 26 1.70 18.33 12.44
CA ALA A 26 2.33 17.92 11.21
C ALA A 26 2.30 16.38 11.04
N ALA A 27 2.66 15.62 12.08
CA ALA A 27 2.63 14.16 12.06
C ALA A 27 1.22 13.61 11.84
N ARG A 28 0.18 14.20 12.44
CA ARG A 28 -1.22 13.82 12.14
C ARG A 28 -1.59 14.09 10.68
N LYS A 29 -1.26 15.26 10.15
CA LYS A 29 -1.52 15.58 8.73
C LYS A 29 -0.79 14.63 7.79
N LEU A 30 0.46 14.30 8.11
CA LEU A 30 1.28 13.36 7.33
C LEU A 30 0.73 11.94 7.44
N ALA A 31 0.31 11.49 8.62
CA ALA A 31 -0.31 10.19 8.80
C ALA A 31 -1.60 10.05 7.99
N VAL A 32 -2.48 11.05 8.03
CA VAL A 32 -3.75 11.02 7.27
C VAL A 32 -3.50 11.10 5.76
N LYS A 33 -2.62 12.01 5.30
CA LYS A 33 -2.28 12.11 3.86
C LYS A 33 -1.53 10.87 3.37
N GLY A 34 -0.60 10.33 4.16
CA GLY A 34 0.15 9.14 3.82
C GLY A 34 -0.74 7.91 3.74
N ALA A 35 -1.68 7.75 4.68
CA ALA A 35 -2.69 6.70 4.60
C ALA A 35 -3.58 6.83 3.36
N ALA A 36 -4.00 8.06 3.01
CA ALA A 36 -4.78 8.31 1.80
C ALA A 36 -3.99 7.95 0.53
N MET A 37 -2.72 8.32 0.44
CA MET A 37 -1.85 7.97 -0.69
C MET A 37 -1.65 6.45 -0.82
N MET A 38 -1.49 5.73 0.30
CA MET A 38 -1.38 4.27 0.30
C MET A 38 -2.67 3.60 -0.16
N LEU A 39 -3.82 4.15 0.23
CA LEU A 39 -5.12 3.65 -0.22
C LEU A 39 -5.32 3.89 -1.73
N GLU A 40 -4.97 5.07 -2.22
CA GLU A 40 -5.03 5.41 -3.65
C GLU A 40 -4.10 4.51 -4.49
N LEU A 41 -2.90 4.22 -3.99
CA LEU A 41 -1.99 3.28 -4.64
C LEU A 41 -2.55 1.84 -4.62
N ALA A 42 -3.17 1.43 -3.51
CA ALA A 42 -3.81 0.13 -3.41
C ALA A 42 -5.00 -0.01 -4.37
N ASP A 43 -5.77 1.06 -4.56
CA ASP A 43 -6.88 1.10 -5.52
C ASP A 43 -6.36 1.07 -6.97
N GLN A 44 -5.29 1.81 -7.30
CA GLN A 44 -4.65 1.72 -8.62
C GLN A 44 -4.14 0.31 -8.94
N VAL A 45 -3.52 -0.36 -7.96
CA VAL A 45 -3.06 -1.75 -8.13
C VAL A 45 -4.25 -2.69 -8.31
N LYS A 46 -5.34 -2.51 -7.56
CA LYS A 46 -6.56 -3.32 -7.72
C LYS A 46 -7.22 -3.11 -9.07
N ASP A 47 -7.31 -1.89 -9.56
CA ASP A 47 -7.92 -1.61 -10.85
C ASP A 47 -7.06 -2.11 -12.01
N SER A 48 -5.73 -2.00 -11.89
CA SER A 48 -4.79 -2.68 -12.80
C SER A 48 -4.94 -4.20 -12.76
N THR A 49 -5.21 -4.77 -11.58
CA THR A 49 -5.44 -6.22 -11.42
C THR A 49 -6.81 -6.66 -11.97
N LYS A 50 -7.84 -5.81 -11.92
CA LYS A 50 -9.16 -6.11 -12.52
C LYS A 50 -9.09 -6.13 -14.04
N GLU A 51 -8.37 -5.22 -14.67
CA GLU A 51 -8.09 -5.23 -16.11
C GLU A 51 -7.40 -6.53 -16.55
N LEU A 52 -6.40 -6.97 -15.78
CA LEU A 52 -5.71 -8.25 -16.02
C LEU A 52 -6.62 -9.46 -15.79
N ARG A 53 -7.46 -9.44 -14.75
CA ARG A 53 -8.40 -10.53 -14.45
C ARG A 53 -9.51 -10.63 -15.49
N SER A 54 -9.97 -9.53 -16.08
CA SER A 54 -10.89 -9.54 -17.22
C SER A 54 -10.24 -10.17 -18.45
N THR A 55 -8.95 -9.93 -18.66
CA THR A 55 -8.19 -10.51 -19.77
C THR A 55 -7.92 -12.01 -19.56
N GLU A 56 -7.67 -12.44 -18.33
CA GLU A 56 -7.53 -13.86 -17.97
C GLU A 56 -8.87 -14.61 -17.97
N ALA A 57 -9.96 -13.99 -17.52
CA ALA A 57 -11.29 -14.60 -17.55
C ALA A 57 -11.77 -14.87 -18.99
N VAL A 58 -11.52 -13.94 -19.92
CA VAL A 58 -11.80 -14.15 -21.35
C VAL A 58 -10.94 -15.29 -21.92
N LYS A 59 -9.66 -15.38 -21.53
CA LYS A 59 -8.76 -16.43 -22.00
C LYS A 59 -9.06 -17.83 -21.45
N ILE A 60 -9.65 -17.91 -20.25
CA ILE A 60 -10.07 -19.17 -19.62
C ILE A 60 -11.38 -19.67 -20.25
N GLU A 61 -12.31 -18.79 -20.60
CA GLU A 61 -13.52 -19.16 -21.34
C GLU A 61 -13.18 -19.70 -22.74
N GLU A 62 -12.31 -19.02 -23.49
CA GLU A 62 -11.91 -19.44 -24.85
C GLU A 62 -11.25 -20.83 -24.86
N LYS A 63 -10.38 -21.11 -23.87
CA LYS A 63 -9.73 -22.41 -23.71
C LYS A 63 -10.70 -23.53 -23.30
N ASN A 64 -11.84 -23.19 -22.70
CA ASN A 64 -12.87 -24.15 -22.30
C ASN A 64 -13.81 -24.47 -23.46
N THR A 65 -14.21 -23.48 -24.26
CA THR A 65 -14.99 -23.69 -25.50
C THR A 65 -14.19 -24.47 -26.55
N GLU A 66 -12.88 -24.25 -26.69
CA GLU A 66 -12.04 -24.98 -27.63
C GLU A 66 -11.86 -26.47 -27.24
N LYS A 67 -11.86 -26.78 -25.93
CA LYS A 67 -11.84 -28.15 -25.41
C LYS A 67 -13.16 -28.89 -25.53
N VAL A 68 -14.29 -28.18 -25.62
CA VAL A 68 -15.63 -28.78 -25.77
C VAL A 68 -16.00 -28.99 -27.25
N LEU A 69 -15.31 -28.33 -28.18
CA LEU A 69 -15.55 -28.41 -29.63
C LEU A 69 -14.66 -29.43 -30.38
N LEU A 70 -13.73 -30.12 -29.70
CA LEU A 70 -12.98 -31.21 -30.29
C LEU A 70 -13.57 -32.56 -29.82
N PRO A 71 -14.17 -33.36 -30.73
CA PRO A 71 -14.73 -34.69 -30.43
C PRO A 71 -13.66 -35.73 -30.06
#